data_AF-F8KZX3-F1
#
_entry.id   AF-F8KZX3-F1
#
_cell.length_a   1.000
_cell.length_b   1.000
_cell.length_c   1.000
_cell.angle_alpha   90.00
_cell.angle_beta   90.00
_cell.angle_gamma   90.00
#
_symmetry.space_group_name_H-M   'P 1'
#
loop_
_entity.id
_entity.type
_entity.pdbx_description
1 polymer ?
#
loop_
_entity_poly.entity_id
_entity_poly.type
_entity_poly.pdbx_seq_one_letter_code
_entity_poly.pdbx_strand_id
1 'polypeptide(L)'
;MKTFITDQELDAWLASHDYFEDGYILRVDFQPLKINVGYTVKGNYKAYSEQEIVAFQLIPGKILEWTCLHEDFTPSQKYIIDSIQPLAFQGGIGLKVPGILTLLTDRLTITEPEIIKTTFQPWLSDREIFVSFEMHQIPKPIFWKQKLDALGYPIIFRYYAGPAMNSEELPYPDYTGYFIQIADRIAESSEGIFIQHLSKEEEVISFHFVNMDEKLQNVWSALMSIFSDLPFVKIQSGNCEFSGLEWKKLLEGHLTEQEGLIIDCISDTHGQHEKLQLPGGDILIHAGDCTSNGELDEALEFLDWYKAQNYAYRILVAGNHDFIFELIPELMDEECKKRNIILLNDSGCEIEGIKIWGSPVQPWFCDWAFNRQRGSDIKKHWNLIPKNTEILITHGPPYKVQDEVKSKDEFTARVGCEDLYEKIVQTKIKLHIFGHVHEGAGYVALDGRIFVNASSLDSMYKHRDPGYIRVVKKEHDYSVLTA
;
A
#
# COMPACT_ATOMS: atom_id res chain seq x y z
N MET A 1 31.57 25.09 -4.66
CA MET A 1 31.91 24.02 -3.69
C MET A 1 32.87 24.57 -2.64
N LYS A 2 32.78 24.14 -1.38
CA LYS A 2 33.66 24.58 -0.29
C LYS A 2 34.26 23.37 0.44
N THR A 3 35.57 23.38 0.71
CA THR A 3 36.26 22.30 1.42
C THR A 3 36.72 22.79 2.78
N PHE A 4 36.49 21.98 3.80
CA PHE A 4 36.83 22.21 5.20
C PHE A 4 37.89 21.21 5.65
N ILE A 5 38.86 21.70 6.42
CA ILE A 5 39.97 20.90 6.96
C ILE A 5 40.12 21.02 8.49
N THR A 6 39.32 21.89 9.12
CA THR A 6 39.25 22.02 10.59
C THR A 6 37.79 22.14 11.06
N ASP A 7 37.50 21.60 12.25
CA ASP A 7 36.15 21.66 12.83
C ASP A 7 35.65 23.09 13.07
N GLN A 8 36.55 24.04 13.37
CA GLN A 8 36.20 25.44 13.59
C GLN A 8 35.65 26.12 12.33
N GLU A 9 36.24 25.82 11.17
CA GLU A 9 35.76 26.35 9.90
C GLU A 9 34.41 25.75 9.51
N LEU A 10 34.20 24.46 9.83
CA LEU A 10 32.95 23.76 9.59
C LEU A 10 31.85 24.31 10.52
N ASP A 11 32.12 24.44 11.82
CA ASP A 11 31.19 24.97 12.82
C ASP A 11 30.71 26.38 12.46
N ALA A 12 31.64 27.29 12.12
CA ALA A 12 31.27 28.64 11.71
C ALA A 12 30.38 28.67 10.44
N TRP A 13 30.56 27.70 9.53
CA TRP A 13 29.71 27.58 8.34
C TRP A 13 28.37 26.94 8.66
N LEU A 14 28.32 25.90 9.49
CA LEU A 14 27.07 25.30 9.96
C LEU A 14 26.23 26.33 10.72
N ALA A 15 26.84 27.11 11.60
CA ALA A 15 26.19 28.20 12.34
C ALA A 15 25.58 29.27 11.42
N SER A 16 26.20 29.57 10.27
CA SER A 16 25.63 30.52 9.31
C SER A 16 24.47 29.95 8.48
N HIS A 17 24.11 28.69 8.69
CA HIS A 17 23.00 27.98 8.05
C HIS A 17 22.13 27.27 9.11
N ASP A 18 22.10 27.82 10.32
CA ASP A 18 21.29 27.32 11.45
C ASP A 18 21.47 25.81 11.71
N TYR A 19 22.70 25.31 11.51
CA TYR A 19 23.06 23.90 11.66
C TYR A 19 22.22 22.91 10.85
N PHE A 20 21.46 23.40 9.86
CA PHE A 20 20.45 22.65 9.11
C PHE A 20 19.40 21.99 10.01
N GLU A 21 18.98 22.69 11.08
CA GLU A 21 17.78 22.33 11.85
C GLU A 21 16.58 22.07 10.91
N ASP A 22 15.78 21.05 11.22
CA ASP A 22 14.63 20.58 10.42
C ASP A 22 14.97 20.16 8.97
N GLY A 23 16.24 19.92 8.67
CA GLY A 23 16.69 19.35 7.39
C GLY A 23 16.43 17.85 7.29
N TYR A 24 16.95 17.23 6.22
CA TYR A 24 16.76 15.82 5.90
C TYR A 24 18.05 15.21 5.35
N ILE A 25 18.31 13.95 5.68
CA ILE A 25 19.21 13.11 4.87
C ILE A 25 18.41 12.56 3.69
N LEU A 26 18.66 13.10 2.49
CA LEU A 26 17.94 12.73 1.27
C LEU A 26 18.40 11.38 0.72
N ARG A 27 19.71 11.12 0.75
CA ARG A 27 20.33 9.88 0.24
C ARG A 27 21.76 9.75 0.74
N VAL A 28 22.21 8.54 1.03
CA VAL A 28 23.62 8.24 1.27
C VAL A 28 24.16 7.32 0.17
N ASP A 29 25.12 7.80 -0.61
CA ASP A 29 25.90 6.98 -1.53
C ASP A 29 27.06 6.36 -0.77
N PHE A 30 27.27 5.05 -0.83
CA PHE A 30 28.36 4.40 -0.08
C PHE A 30 29.67 4.26 -0.86
N GLN A 31 29.64 4.34 -2.20
CA GLN A 31 30.81 4.12 -3.07
C GLN A 31 30.84 5.05 -4.29
N PRO A 32 31.61 6.16 -4.27
CA PRO A 32 32.29 6.74 -3.10
C PRO A 32 31.28 7.33 -2.11
N LEU A 33 31.67 7.48 -0.83
CA LEU A 33 30.78 8.03 0.19
C LEU A 33 30.34 9.46 -0.16
N LYS A 34 29.03 9.69 -0.26
CA LYS A 34 28.42 11.03 -0.37
C LYS A 34 27.12 11.07 0.43
N ILE A 35 26.96 12.10 1.25
CA ILE A 35 25.75 12.28 2.06
C ILE A 35 24.98 13.45 1.45
N ASN A 36 23.84 13.17 0.83
CA ASN A 36 22.97 14.18 0.27
C ASN A 36 22.06 14.69 1.39
N VAL A 37 22.19 15.96 1.72
CA VAL A 37 21.39 16.66 2.72
C VAL A 37 20.49 17.64 1.99
N GLY A 38 19.28 17.84 2.48
CA GLY A 38 18.46 18.96 2.01
C GLY A 38 17.56 19.52 3.10
N TYR A 39 17.02 20.70 2.88
CA TYR A 39 16.05 21.33 3.76
C TYR A 39 15.00 22.07 2.94
N THR A 40 13.76 22.06 3.40
CA THR A 40 12.65 22.65 2.65
C THR A 40 12.66 24.17 2.81
N VAL A 41 12.69 24.88 1.68
CA VAL A 41 12.66 26.36 1.66
C VAL A 41 11.29 26.91 1.24
N LYS A 42 10.43 26.06 0.67
CA LYS A 42 9.07 26.43 0.26
C LYS A 42 8.18 25.20 0.23
N GLY A 43 6.95 25.34 0.76
CA GLY A 43 5.95 24.29 0.81
C GLY A 43 4.89 24.61 1.87
N ASN A 44 3.78 23.86 1.88
CA ASN A 44 2.73 23.99 2.92
C ASN A 44 2.55 22.72 3.76
N TYR A 45 3.50 21.78 3.64
CA TYR A 45 3.58 20.50 4.36
C TYR A 45 2.46 19.49 4.10
N LYS A 46 1.36 19.87 3.43
CA LYS A 46 0.24 18.98 3.10
C LYS A 46 0.70 17.84 2.19
N ALA A 47 0.22 16.62 2.43
CA ALA A 47 0.50 15.46 1.58
C ALA A 47 0.27 15.77 0.09
N TYR A 48 1.22 15.35 -0.75
CA TYR A 48 1.26 15.56 -2.20
C TYR A 48 1.36 17.01 -2.69
N SER A 49 1.41 17.99 -1.79
CA SER A 49 1.66 19.38 -2.18
C SER A 49 3.12 19.58 -2.63
N GLU A 50 3.33 20.53 -3.54
CA GLU A 50 4.66 20.88 -4.02
C GLU A 50 5.55 21.45 -2.91
N GLN A 51 6.83 21.08 -2.95
CA GLN A 51 7.88 21.66 -2.14
C GLN A 51 9.15 21.91 -2.95
N GLU A 52 9.91 22.90 -2.49
CA GLU A 52 11.26 23.19 -2.97
C GLU A 52 12.25 22.87 -1.85
N ILE A 53 13.17 21.95 -2.12
CA ILE A 53 14.24 21.53 -1.21
C ILE A 53 15.54 22.12 -1.72
N VAL A 54 16.28 22.82 -0.86
CA VAL A 54 17.68 23.14 -1.15
C VAL A 54 18.52 21.95 -0.72
N ALA A 55 19.21 21.33 -1.67
CA ALA A 55 20.00 20.13 -1.46
C ALA A 55 21.49 20.36 -1.74
N PHE A 56 22.36 19.69 -0.99
CA PHE A 56 23.81 19.71 -1.17
C PHE A 56 24.42 18.39 -0.71
N GLN A 57 25.65 18.10 -1.13
CA GLN A 57 26.35 16.86 -0.80
C GLN A 57 27.50 17.14 0.17
N LEU A 58 27.60 16.34 1.22
CA LEU A 58 28.78 16.22 2.07
C LEU A 58 29.65 15.08 1.51
N ILE A 59 30.86 15.42 1.08
CA ILE A 59 31.80 14.51 0.42
C ILE A 59 33.06 14.42 1.28
N PRO A 60 33.25 13.34 2.06
CA PRO A 60 34.48 13.14 2.83
C PRO A 60 35.68 12.88 1.91
N GLY A 61 36.86 13.29 2.39
CA GLY A 61 38.14 12.86 1.83
C GLY A 61 38.51 11.44 2.29
N LYS A 62 39.62 11.32 3.01
CA LYS A 62 40.05 10.09 3.67
C LYS A 62 39.20 9.87 4.92
N ILE A 63 38.28 8.92 4.82
CA ILE A 63 37.45 8.46 5.94
C ILE A 63 38.33 7.75 6.97
N LEU A 64 38.19 8.14 8.23
CA LEU A 64 38.85 7.54 9.40
C LEU A 64 37.86 6.70 10.20
N GLU A 65 36.66 7.22 10.39
CA GLU A 65 35.53 6.53 11.03
C GLU A 65 34.24 6.96 10.34
N TRP A 66 33.31 6.04 10.16
CA TRP A 66 32.00 6.32 9.60
C TRP A 66 30.98 5.32 10.15
N THR A 67 29.87 5.84 10.63
CA THR A 67 28.70 5.06 11.04
C THR A 67 27.45 5.71 10.45
N CYS A 68 26.49 4.87 10.09
CA CYS A 68 25.16 5.27 9.67
C CYS A 68 24.23 4.18 10.20
N LEU A 69 23.07 4.53 10.76
CA LEU A 69 22.03 3.52 11.01
C LEU A 69 21.61 2.95 9.66
N HIS A 70 22.05 1.74 9.31
CA HIS A 70 21.79 1.16 8.00
C HIS A 70 20.53 0.30 8.01
N GLU A 71 19.53 0.73 7.24
CA GLU A 71 18.68 0.00 6.28
C GLU A 71 18.14 1.07 5.31
N ASP A 72 18.36 0.89 4.00
CA ASP A 72 18.01 1.76 2.86
C ASP A 72 17.50 3.19 3.19
N PHE A 73 18.40 4.18 3.23
CA PHE A 73 18.07 5.60 3.39
C PHE A 73 17.21 6.07 2.21
N THR A 74 15.91 5.95 2.40
CA THR A 74 14.89 6.43 1.48
C THR A 74 14.42 7.78 2.01
N PRO A 75 14.43 8.86 1.21
CA PRO A 75 13.98 10.16 1.67
C PRO A 75 12.54 10.06 2.19
N SER A 76 12.42 10.12 3.52
CA SER A 76 11.17 10.05 4.27
C SER A 76 11.32 10.95 5.50
N GLN A 77 10.21 11.43 6.05
CA GLN A 77 10.24 12.32 7.22
C GLN A 77 10.82 11.66 8.49
N LYS A 78 11.10 10.35 8.47
CA LYS A 78 11.82 9.65 9.54
C LYS A 78 13.28 10.11 9.73
N TYR A 79 13.87 10.74 8.72
CA TYR A 79 15.26 11.19 8.75
C TYR A 79 15.38 12.71 8.79
N ILE A 80 14.41 13.37 9.44
CA ILE A 80 14.56 14.76 9.86
C ILE A 80 15.81 14.83 10.74
N ILE A 81 16.68 15.78 10.43
CA ILE A 81 17.88 16.02 11.22
C ILE A 81 17.56 17.10 12.23
N ASP A 82 17.75 16.80 13.51
CA ASP A 82 17.66 17.84 14.55
C ASP A 82 18.71 18.91 14.30
N SER A 83 19.92 18.50 13.91
CA SER A 83 21.02 19.37 13.53
C SER A 83 22.18 18.55 12.96
N ILE A 84 23.03 19.20 12.17
CA ILE A 84 24.37 18.72 11.85
C ILE A 84 25.34 19.34 12.85
N GLN A 85 25.94 18.50 13.70
CA GLN A 85 26.80 18.94 14.78
C GLN A 85 28.27 18.68 14.46
N PRO A 86 29.16 19.67 14.60
CA PRO A 86 30.59 19.42 14.55
C PRO A 86 31.01 18.59 15.77
N LEU A 87 31.91 17.62 15.56
CA LEU A 87 32.54 16.86 16.62
C LEU A 87 34.01 17.25 16.70
N ALA A 88 34.46 17.66 17.88
CA ALA A 88 35.86 17.98 18.11
C ALA A 88 36.76 16.76 17.81
N PHE A 89 37.60 16.88 16.79
CA PHE A 89 38.48 15.82 16.33
C PHE A 89 39.87 16.38 15.98
N GLN A 90 40.91 15.89 16.66
CA GLN A 90 42.28 16.31 16.38
C GLN A 90 42.78 15.67 15.07
N GLY A 91 43.04 16.50 14.06
CA GLY A 91 43.66 16.07 12.81
C GLY A 91 42.71 15.87 11.63
N GLY A 92 41.50 16.43 11.68
CA GLY A 92 40.57 16.42 10.55
C GLY A 92 39.25 17.13 10.85
N ILE A 93 38.17 16.56 10.31
CA ILE A 93 36.78 16.97 10.47
C ILE A 93 36.00 15.86 11.16
N GLY A 94 35.31 16.21 12.25
CA GLY A 94 34.28 15.40 12.87
C GLY A 94 32.88 15.98 12.65
N LEU A 95 31.93 15.12 12.28
CA LEU A 95 30.53 15.50 12.07
C LEU A 95 29.60 14.43 12.63
N LYS A 96 28.52 14.86 13.27
CA LYS A 96 27.46 13.99 13.79
C LYS A 96 26.11 14.53 13.38
N VAL A 97 25.24 13.63 12.98
CA VAL A 97 23.80 13.88 12.94
C VAL A 97 23.20 13.00 14.03
N PRO A 98 22.72 13.59 15.15
CA PRO A 98 22.17 12.82 16.26
C PRO A 98 21.17 11.76 15.79
N GLY A 99 21.32 10.54 16.31
CA GLY A 99 20.44 9.42 15.95
C GLY A 99 20.62 8.86 14.53
N ILE A 100 21.42 9.45 13.65
CA ILE A 100 21.49 9.03 12.24
C ILE A 100 22.89 8.54 11.86
N LEU A 101 23.92 9.39 12.00
CA LEU A 101 25.26 9.10 11.51
C LEU A 101 26.37 9.81 12.30
N THR A 102 27.58 9.30 12.17
CA THR A 102 28.81 9.94 12.66
C THR A 102 29.93 9.73 11.65
N LEU A 103 30.67 10.79 11.32
CA LEU A 103 31.73 10.81 10.31
C LEU A 103 32.98 11.49 10.86
N LEU A 104 34.12 10.81 10.81
CA LEU A 104 35.45 11.37 11.00
C LEU A 104 36.26 11.24 9.71
N THR A 105 36.78 12.34 9.19
CA THR A 105 37.49 12.40 7.90
C THR A 105 38.62 13.42 7.95
N ASP A 106 39.64 13.32 7.08
CA ASP A 106 40.72 14.32 7.02
C ASP A 106 40.25 15.70 6.50
N ARG A 107 39.25 15.69 5.61
CA ARG A 107 38.59 16.86 5.05
C ARG A 107 37.15 16.54 4.66
N LEU A 108 36.33 17.58 4.56
CA LEU A 108 34.94 17.49 4.09
C LEU A 108 34.72 18.52 2.99
N THR A 109 34.18 18.10 1.85
CA THR A 109 33.79 19.02 0.77
C THR A 109 32.27 19.08 0.69
N ILE A 110 31.74 20.30 0.67
CA ILE A 110 30.32 20.57 0.53
C ILE A 110 30.06 21.17 -0.85
N THR A 111 29.10 20.60 -1.59
CA THR A 111 28.75 21.09 -2.93
C THR A 111 28.05 22.44 -2.85
N GLU A 112 27.90 23.11 -3.99
CA GLU A 112 26.96 24.23 -4.06
C GLU A 112 25.52 23.71 -3.87
N PRO A 113 24.65 24.48 -3.19
CA PRO A 113 23.26 24.12 -3.02
C PRO A 113 22.51 24.15 -4.35
N GLU A 114 21.67 23.15 -4.59
CA GLU A 114 20.79 23.04 -5.75
C GLU A 114 19.33 22.99 -5.28
N ILE A 115 18.42 23.59 -6.05
CA ILE A 115 16.99 23.53 -5.76
C ILE A 115 16.38 22.31 -6.44
N ILE A 116 15.79 21.43 -5.65
CA ILE A 116 15.02 20.26 -6.08
C ILE A 116 13.54 20.56 -5.88
N LYS A 117 12.73 20.36 -6.92
CA LYS A 117 11.27 20.40 -6.82
C LYS A 117 10.71 18.99 -6.64
N THR A 118 9.91 18.79 -5.60
CA THR A 118 9.28 17.49 -5.29
C THR A 118 7.95 17.73 -4.56
N THR A 119 7.34 16.68 -4.02
CA THR A 119 6.12 16.76 -3.21
C THR A 119 6.34 16.21 -1.81
N PHE A 120 5.52 16.64 -0.84
CA PHE A 120 5.52 16.01 0.49
C PHE A 120 4.92 14.61 0.39
N GLN A 121 5.65 13.61 0.86
CA GLN A 121 5.11 12.27 0.98
C GLN A 121 4.05 12.22 2.10
N PRO A 122 2.98 11.44 1.93
CA PRO A 122 1.99 11.23 2.98
C PRO A 122 2.63 10.51 4.17
N TRP A 123 2.28 10.93 5.38
CA TRP A 123 2.58 10.20 6.61
C TRP A 123 1.44 10.40 7.62
N LEU A 124 1.33 9.44 8.54
CA LEU A 124 0.32 9.42 9.60
C LEU A 124 1.01 9.41 10.96
N SER A 125 0.45 10.12 11.93
CA SER A 125 0.89 10.04 13.31
C SER A 125 0.25 8.83 14.01
N ASP A 126 1.07 8.10 14.76
CA ASP A 126 0.66 6.97 15.60
C ASP A 126 0.21 7.39 17.00
N ARG A 127 0.48 8.64 17.39
CA ARG A 127 0.22 9.16 18.76
C ARG A 127 -0.73 10.33 18.83
N GLU A 128 -0.94 11.08 17.75
CA GLU A 128 -1.82 12.24 17.77
C GLU A 128 -2.70 12.34 16.54
N ILE A 129 -3.86 12.97 16.71
CA ILE A 129 -4.81 13.21 15.63
C ILE A 129 -5.61 14.47 15.89
N PHE A 130 -6.02 15.12 14.82
CA PHE A 130 -6.88 16.29 14.85
C PHE A 130 -8.23 15.91 14.26
N VAL A 131 -9.30 16.19 14.98
CA VAL A 131 -10.66 15.81 14.60
C VAL A 131 -11.55 17.03 14.62
N SER A 132 -12.14 17.36 13.49
CA SER A 132 -13.00 18.53 13.32
C SER A 132 -14.46 18.11 13.18
N PHE A 133 -15.33 18.79 13.91
CA PHE A 133 -16.77 18.57 13.93
C PHE A 133 -17.52 19.86 13.61
N GLU A 134 -18.69 19.75 12.97
CA GLU A 134 -19.66 20.84 12.96
C GLU A 134 -20.20 21.07 14.39
N MET A 135 -20.45 22.33 14.78
CA MET A 135 -20.80 22.66 16.17
C MET A 135 -21.97 21.86 16.76
N HIS A 136 -22.95 21.48 15.94
CA HIS A 136 -24.13 20.73 16.38
C HIS A 136 -23.91 19.21 16.42
N GLN A 137 -22.74 18.72 16.01
CA GLN A 137 -22.39 17.30 15.90
C GLN A 137 -21.30 16.87 16.88
N ILE A 138 -20.80 17.78 17.72
CA ILE A 138 -19.74 17.49 18.70
C ILE A 138 -20.23 16.43 19.69
N PRO A 139 -19.56 15.27 19.80
CA PRO A 139 -19.94 14.24 20.74
C PRO A 139 -19.83 14.73 22.19
N LYS A 140 -20.85 14.44 23.00
CA LYS A 140 -20.79 14.67 24.45
C LYS A 140 -19.83 13.66 25.11
N PRO A 141 -19.20 13.97 26.26
CA PRO A 141 -18.31 13.02 26.95
C PRO A 141 -18.91 11.63 27.21
N ILE A 142 -20.23 11.57 27.50
CA ILE A 142 -20.95 10.29 27.68
C ILE A 142 -20.93 9.40 26.44
N PHE A 143 -20.85 9.97 25.23
CA PHE A 143 -20.76 9.21 23.99
C PHE A 143 -19.47 8.39 23.95
N TRP A 144 -18.33 9.01 24.25
CA TRP A 144 -17.04 8.31 24.29
C TRP A 144 -17.06 7.19 25.32
N LYS A 145 -17.62 7.47 26.49
CA LYS A 145 -17.78 6.48 27.56
C LYS A 145 -18.58 5.28 27.06
N GLN A 146 -19.77 5.50 26.52
CA GLN A 146 -20.62 4.42 26.03
C GLN A 146 -19.96 3.60 24.92
N LYS A 147 -19.29 4.25 23.97
CA LYS A 147 -18.65 3.57 22.84
C LYS A 147 -17.45 2.73 23.27
N LEU A 148 -16.56 3.29 24.09
CA LEU A 148 -15.36 2.58 24.55
C LEU A 148 -15.71 1.49 25.58
N ASP A 149 -16.65 1.75 26.50
CA ASP A 149 -17.13 0.73 27.43
C ASP A 149 -17.74 -0.47 26.68
N ALA A 150 -18.51 -0.23 25.60
CA ALA A 150 -19.08 -1.28 24.77
C ALA A 150 -18.02 -2.11 24.01
N LEU A 151 -16.85 -1.55 23.77
CA LEU A 151 -15.69 -2.23 23.18
C LEU A 151 -14.81 -2.93 24.24
N GLY A 152 -15.25 -2.98 25.51
CA GLY A 152 -14.53 -3.62 26.60
C GLY A 152 -13.47 -2.75 27.26
N TYR A 153 -13.47 -1.44 27.00
CA TYR A 153 -12.57 -0.47 27.62
C TYR A 153 -13.35 0.42 28.58
N PRO A 154 -13.50 0.04 29.87
CA PRO A 154 -14.23 0.84 30.83
C PRO A 154 -13.47 2.14 31.13
N ILE A 155 -13.90 3.23 30.51
CA ILE A 155 -13.20 4.52 30.62
C ILE A 155 -13.76 5.43 31.71
N ILE A 156 -12.87 6.29 32.20
CA ILE A 156 -13.17 7.44 33.05
C ILE A 156 -12.52 8.70 32.47
N PHE A 157 -12.94 9.86 32.97
CA PHE A 157 -12.32 11.15 32.66
C PHE A 157 -11.58 11.72 33.87
N ARG A 158 -10.43 12.35 33.65
CA ARG A 158 -9.68 13.11 34.68
C ARG A 158 -9.17 14.41 34.09
N TYR A 159 -9.37 15.53 34.80
CA TYR A 159 -8.71 16.78 34.44
C TYR A 159 -7.24 16.69 34.84
N TYR A 160 -6.35 16.55 33.86
CA TYR A 160 -4.97 16.15 34.09
C TYR A 160 -4.87 14.96 35.08
N ALA A 161 -4.00 15.03 36.08
CA ALA A 161 -3.88 14.03 37.14
C ALA A 161 -4.89 14.19 38.29
N GLY A 162 -6.00 14.91 38.08
CA GLY A 162 -7.04 15.17 39.09
C GLY A 162 -7.88 13.95 39.48
N PRO A 163 -8.97 14.10 40.24
CA PRO A 163 -9.87 13.00 40.58
C PRO A 163 -10.65 12.49 39.35
N ALA A 164 -11.10 11.24 39.40
CA ALA A 164 -12.01 10.68 38.40
C ALA A 164 -13.35 11.44 38.40
N MET A 165 -13.87 11.73 37.22
CA MET A 165 -15.11 12.47 37.01
C MET A 165 -16.11 11.67 36.18
N ASN A 166 -17.40 11.88 36.46
CA ASN A 166 -18.47 11.30 35.66
C ASN A 166 -18.61 12.04 34.34
N SER A 167 -18.95 11.32 33.27
CA SER A 167 -19.11 11.92 31.94
C SER A 167 -20.21 12.98 31.85
N GLU A 168 -21.23 12.94 32.72
CA GLU A 168 -22.26 13.98 32.77
C GLU A 168 -21.79 15.28 33.44
N GLU A 169 -20.68 15.24 34.18
CA GLU A 169 -20.15 16.38 34.95
C GLU A 169 -19.11 17.19 34.15
N LEU A 170 -18.69 16.69 32.99
CA LEU A 170 -17.70 17.35 32.16
C LEU A 170 -18.30 18.57 31.43
N PRO A 171 -17.51 19.64 31.24
CA PRO A 171 -17.95 20.80 30.46
C PRO A 171 -18.22 20.41 28.99
N TYR A 172 -19.16 21.11 28.34
CA TYR A 172 -19.57 20.85 26.96
C TYR A 172 -19.92 22.17 26.25
N PRO A 173 -19.55 22.37 24.97
CA PRO A 173 -18.88 21.41 24.07
C PRO A 173 -17.38 21.28 24.26
N ASP A 174 -16.77 22.15 25.07
CA ASP A 174 -15.33 22.16 25.33
C ASP A 174 -14.99 21.42 26.62
N TYR A 175 -14.33 20.28 26.47
CA TYR A 175 -13.74 19.48 27.55
C TYR A 175 -12.23 19.32 27.38
N THR A 176 -11.56 20.42 27.01
CA THR A 176 -10.10 20.56 26.98
C THR A 176 -9.47 20.30 28.35
N GLY A 177 -8.29 19.66 28.35
CA GLY A 177 -7.52 19.40 29.57
C GLY A 177 -7.89 18.08 30.26
N TYR A 178 -8.83 17.33 29.70
CA TYR A 178 -9.23 16.03 30.22
C TYR A 178 -8.51 14.88 29.52
N PHE A 179 -8.16 13.87 30.31
CA PHE A 179 -7.71 12.57 29.83
C PHE A 179 -8.88 11.59 29.77
N ILE A 180 -8.93 10.77 28.73
CA ILE A 180 -9.59 9.47 28.74
C ILE A 180 -8.60 8.44 29.28
N GLN A 181 -8.98 7.71 30.34
CA GLN A 181 -8.19 6.62 30.93
C GLN A 181 -9.05 5.39 31.20
N ILE A 182 -8.42 4.22 31.35
CA ILE A 182 -9.10 3.00 31.84
C ILE A 182 -9.20 3.07 33.37
N ALA A 183 -10.39 2.76 33.92
CA ALA A 183 -10.67 2.84 35.35
C ALA A 183 -9.64 2.07 36.22
N ASP A 184 -9.23 0.89 35.78
CA ASP A 184 -8.29 0.03 36.52
C ASP A 184 -6.83 0.49 36.42
N ARG A 185 -6.51 1.44 35.53
CA ARG A 185 -5.14 1.94 35.30
C ARG A 185 -4.80 3.22 36.06
N ILE A 186 -5.76 3.83 36.76
CA ILE A 186 -5.56 5.14 37.40
C ILE A 186 -4.48 5.15 38.48
N ALA A 187 -4.18 3.99 39.07
CA ALA A 187 -3.12 3.82 40.07
C ALA A 187 -1.73 3.67 39.43
N GLU A 188 -1.68 3.29 38.15
CA GLU A 188 -0.45 3.00 37.40
C GLU A 188 0.02 4.18 36.55
N SER A 189 -0.89 5.07 36.15
CA SER A 189 -0.60 6.20 35.26
C SER A 189 -1.40 7.45 35.60
N SER A 190 -0.73 8.60 35.56
CA SER A 190 -1.36 9.92 35.59
C SER A 190 -1.77 10.43 34.21
N GLU A 191 -1.46 9.69 33.15
CA GLU A 191 -1.62 10.08 31.75
C GLU A 191 -2.61 9.16 31.03
N GLY A 192 -3.15 9.64 29.90
CA GLY A 192 -4.04 8.88 29.06
C GLY A 192 -4.15 9.48 27.67
N ILE A 193 -5.31 9.38 27.04
CA ILE A 193 -5.58 10.10 25.80
C ILE A 193 -6.04 11.51 26.14
N PHE A 194 -5.16 12.50 25.93
CA PHE A 194 -5.41 13.91 26.21
C PHE A 194 -6.31 14.52 25.14
N ILE A 195 -7.20 15.43 25.54
CA ILE A 195 -8.10 16.15 24.64
C ILE A 195 -7.86 17.65 24.78
N GLN A 196 -7.63 18.33 23.67
CA GLN A 196 -7.44 19.78 23.62
C GLN A 196 -8.19 20.43 22.45
N HIS A 197 -8.89 21.52 22.72
CA HIS A 197 -9.48 22.38 21.69
C HIS A 197 -8.41 23.27 21.05
N LEU A 198 -8.42 23.39 19.72
CA LEU A 198 -7.42 24.18 18.99
C LEU A 198 -7.97 25.46 18.37
N SER A 199 -9.13 25.39 17.74
CA SER A 199 -9.70 26.52 17.01
C SER A 199 -11.21 26.42 16.88
N LYS A 200 -11.85 27.59 16.80
CA LYS A 200 -13.28 27.75 16.52
C LYS A 200 -13.39 28.66 15.30
N GLU A 201 -13.72 28.07 14.16
CA GLU A 201 -14.19 28.82 12.99
C GLU A 201 -15.72 28.86 13.03
N GLU A 202 -16.38 29.76 12.30
CA GLU A 202 -17.80 30.15 12.54
C GLU A 202 -18.78 28.97 12.71
N GLU A 203 -18.53 27.82 12.08
CA GLU A 203 -19.38 26.61 12.19
C GLU A 203 -18.65 25.30 12.56
N VAL A 204 -17.31 25.30 12.69
CA VAL A 204 -16.47 24.10 12.89
C VAL A 204 -15.58 24.21 14.13
N ILE A 205 -15.45 23.12 14.88
CA ILE A 205 -14.59 23.00 16.05
C ILE A 205 -13.60 21.84 15.84
N SER A 206 -12.30 22.10 16.02
CA SER A 206 -11.22 21.12 15.88
C SER A 206 -10.62 20.74 17.24
N PHE A 207 -10.58 19.45 17.52
CA PHE A 207 -10.00 18.86 18.71
C PHE A 207 -8.70 18.13 18.38
N HIS A 208 -7.67 18.34 19.19
CA HIS A 208 -6.44 17.56 19.24
C HIS A 208 -6.60 16.43 20.25
N PHE A 209 -6.35 15.21 19.82
CA PHE A 209 -6.25 14.05 20.69
C PHE A 209 -4.80 13.56 20.67
N VAL A 210 -4.24 13.28 21.85
CA VAL A 210 -2.85 12.79 21.99
C VAL A 210 -2.81 11.61 22.94
N ASN A 211 -2.26 10.48 22.48
CA ASN A 211 -2.00 9.33 23.35
C ASN A 211 -0.70 9.53 24.15
N MET A 212 -0.86 9.92 25.41
CA MET A 212 0.25 10.13 26.35
C MET A 212 0.61 8.85 27.13
N ASP A 213 -0.27 7.83 27.15
CA ASP A 213 0.02 6.53 27.79
C ASP A 213 0.18 5.44 26.71
N GLU A 214 1.42 5.02 26.44
CA GLU A 214 1.74 3.98 25.45
C GLU A 214 1.00 2.65 25.69
N LYS A 215 0.55 2.38 26.93
CA LYS A 215 -0.23 1.17 27.25
C LYS A 215 -1.69 1.28 26.83
N LEU A 216 -2.16 2.46 26.44
CA LEU A 216 -3.51 2.69 25.93
C LEU A 216 -3.61 2.51 24.41
N GLN A 217 -2.64 1.90 23.73
CA GLN A 217 -2.69 1.72 22.27
C GLN A 217 -3.97 1.04 21.78
N ASN A 218 -4.49 0.06 22.50
CA ASN A 218 -5.76 -0.60 22.14
C ASN A 218 -6.97 0.35 22.27
N VAL A 219 -6.95 1.25 23.26
CA VAL A 219 -7.99 2.29 23.43
C VAL A 219 -7.84 3.36 22.35
N TRP A 220 -6.60 3.72 22.00
CA TRP A 220 -6.29 4.64 20.91
C TRP A 220 -6.82 4.10 19.57
N SER A 221 -6.54 2.85 19.24
CA SER A 221 -7.09 2.17 18.05
C SER A 221 -8.62 2.12 18.06
N ALA A 222 -9.24 1.83 19.21
CA ALA A 222 -10.69 1.85 19.36
C ALA A 222 -11.26 3.26 19.13
N LEU A 223 -10.59 4.30 19.64
CA LEU A 223 -10.97 5.69 19.43
C LEU A 223 -10.88 6.08 17.95
N MET A 224 -9.83 5.65 17.24
CA MET A 224 -9.71 5.87 15.78
C MET A 224 -10.88 5.25 15.02
N SER A 225 -11.29 4.02 15.38
CA SER A 225 -12.45 3.37 14.80
C SER A 225 -13.75 4.10 15.11
N ILE A 226 -13.89 4.67 16.31
CA ILE A 226 -15.08 5.46 16.67
C ILE A 226 -15.14 6.74 15.82
N PHE A 227 -14.01 7.42 15.61
CA PHE A 227 -13.96 8.61 14.77
C PHE A 227 -14.41 8.31 13.35
N SER A 228 -14.02 7.16 12.78
CA SER A 228 -14.37 6.80 11.40
C SER A 228 -15.88 6.62 11.17
N ASP A 229 -16.63 6.28 12.22
CA ASP A 229 -18.09 6.11 12.18
C ASP A 229 -18.88 7.41 12.42
N LEU A 230 -18.21 8.53 12.72
CA LEU A 230 -18.89 9.81 12.96
C LEU A 230 -19.25 10.52 11.64
N PRO A 231 -20.49 11.04 11.51
CA PRO A 231 -20.91 11.72 10.30
C PRO A 231 -20.17 13.05 10.13
N PHE A 232 -19.85 13.40 8.89
CA PHE A 232 -19.24 14.70 8.49
C PHE A 232 -17.95 15.09 9.24
N VAL A 233 -17.29 14.13 9.87
CA VAL A 233 -16.03 14.35 10.55
C VAL A 233 -14.90 14.57 9.54
N LYS A 234 -14.01 15.51 9.85
CA LYS A 234 -12.71 15.61 9.20
C LYS A 234 -11.62 15.19 10.19
N ILE A 235 -10.73 14.34 9.73
CA ILE A 235 -9.68 13.72 10.52
C ILE A 235 -8.36 14.11 9.87
N GLN A 236 -7.45 14.74 10.61
CA GLN A 236 -6.09 15.01 10.14
C GLN A 236 -5.11 14.23 11.01
N SER A 237 -4.25 13.44 10.38
CA SER A 237 -3.18 12.69 11.03
C SER A 237 -1.90 12.90 10.24
N GLY A 238 -0.81 13.26 10.92
CA GLY A 238 0.42 13.68 10.28
C GLY A 238 0.17 14.85 9.32
N ASN A 239 0.53 14.70 8.05
CA ASN A 239 0.26 15.69 7.01
C ASN A 239 -0.92 15.34 6.08
N CYS A 240 -1.71 14.35 6.46
CA CYS A 240 -2.85 13.86 5.70
C CYS A 240 -4.17 14.36 6.29
N GLU A 241 -5.18 14.53 5.45
CA GLU A 241 -6.55 14.90 5.82
C GLU A 241 -7.52 13.90 5.20
N PHE A 242 -8.50 13.47 5.98
CA PHE A 242 -9.46 12.42 5.66
C PHE A 242 -10.87 12.83 6.07
N SER A 243 -11.87 12.42 5.30
CA SER A 243 -13.22 12.23 5.81
C SER A 243 -13.30 10.99 6.71
N GLY A 244 -14.34 10.88 7.54
CA GLY A 244 -14.59 9.65 8.32
C GLY A 244 -14.61 8.37 7.48
N LEU A 245 -15.17 8.42 6.27
CA LEU A 245 -15.19 7.27 5.35
C LEU A 245 -13.82 6.91 4.80
N GLU A 246 -12.99 7.89 4.43
CA GLU A 246 -11.61 7.64 3.97
C GLU A 246 -10.75 7.09 5.11
N TRP A 247 -10.91 7.63 6.31
CA TRP A 247 -10.25 7.13 7.51
C TRP A 247 -10.70 5.70 7.85
N LYS A 248 -11.99 5.39 7.68
CA LYS A 248 -12.51 4.04 7.87
C LYS A 248 -11.85 3.04 6.93
N LYS A 249 -11.76 3.37 5.64
CA LYS A 249 -11.06 2.56 4.64
C LYS A 249 -9.57 2.40 4.97
N LEU A 250 -8.93 3.44 5.50
CA LEU A 250 -7.54 3.40 5.94
C LEU A 250 -7.36 2.43 7.11
N LEU A 251 -8.20 2.51 8.14
CA LEU A 251 -8.18 1.62 9.30
C LEU A 251 -8.53 0.17 8.96
N GLU A 252 -9.46 -0.03 8.03
CA GLU A 252 -9.84 -1.34 7.50
C GLU A 252 -8.77 -1.93 6.55
N GLY A 253 -7.69 -1.18 6.27
CA GLY A 253 -6.72 -1.53 5.22
C GLY A 253 -5.21 -1.35 5.48
N HIS A 254 -4.70 -0.87 6.62
CA HIS A 254 -3.24 -0.58 6.75
C HIS A 254 -2.59 -0.97 8.10
N LEU A 255 -1.87 -2.10 8.08
CA LEU A 255 -0.56 -2.25 8.73
C LEU A 255 0.50 -2.20 7.61
N THR A 256 1.64 -1.57 7.90
CA THR A 256 2.97 -1.53 7.22
C THR A 256 3.31 -0.50 6.13
N GLU A 257 4.54 0.02 6.27
CA GLU A 257 5.19 1.14 5.57
C GLU A 257 5.74 0.73 4.20
N GLN A 258 5.58 1.59 3.18
CA GLN A 258 6.13 1.46 1.81
C GLN A 258 6.15 0.02 1.27
N GLU A 259 5.00 -0.62 1.15
CA GLU A 259 4.88 -1.93 0.52
C GLU A 259 4.38 -1.78 -0.92
N GLY A 260 5.00 -2.51 -1.84
CA GLY A 260 4.62 -2.48 -3.25
C GLY A 260 3.16 -2.86 -3.49
N LEU A 261 2.64 -2.60 -4.69
CA LEU A 261 1.25 -2.89 -5.03
C LEU A 261 0.93 -4.38 -4.79
N ILE A 262 -0.06 -4.63 -3.95
CA ILE A 262 -0.57 -5.96 -3.59
C ILE A 262 -1.57 -6.41 -4.64
N ILE A 263 -1.22 -7.47 -5.35
CA ILE A 263 -2.02 -8.08 -6.41
C ILE A 263 -2.38 -9.49 -5.97
N ASP A 264 -3.66 -9.75 -5.74
CA ASP A 264 -4.14 -11.11 -5.50
C ASP A 264 -4.72 -11.70 -6.79
N CYS A 265 -4.28 -12.91 -7.10
CA CYS A 265 -4.63 -13.64 -8.31
C CYS A 265 -5.49 -14.85 -7.95
N ILE A 266 -6.65 -14.97 -8.61
CA ILE A 266 -7.55 -16.12 -8.53
C ILE A 266 -8.00 -16.53 -9.94
N SER A 267 -8.56 -17.73 -10.06
CA SER A 267 -9.11 -18.29 -11.29
C SER A 267 -9.92 -19.54 -10.97
N ASP A 268 -10.75 -20.00 -11.90
CA ASP A 268 -11.42 -21.30 -11.84
C ASP A 268 -12.22 -21.49 -10.55
N THR A 269 -12.95 -20.44 -10.14
CA THR A 269 -13.79 -20.48 -8.95
C THR A 269 -15.06 -21.30 -9.18
N HIS A 270 -15.52 -21.42 -10.43
CA HIS A 270 -16.67 -22.22 -10.84
C HIS A 270 -17.90 -22.03 -9.95
N GLY A 271 -18.26 -20.78 -9.63
CA GLY A 271 -19.39 -20.46 -8.75
C GLY A 271 -19.17 -20.79 -7.27
N GLN A 272 -17.99 -21.26 -6.86
CA GLN A 272 -17.66 -21.55 -5.46
C GLN A 272 -16.90 -20.40 -4.77
N HIS A 273 -16.97 -19.19 -5.32
CA HIS A 273 -16.20 -18.03 -4.91
C HIS A 273 -16.47 -17.58 -3.46
N GLU A 274 -17.66 -17.80 -2.91
CA GLU A 274 -17.99 -17.48 -1.51
C GLU A 274 -17.12 -18.19 -0.47
N LYS A 275 -16.49 -19.32 -0.84
CA LYS A 275 -15.64 -20.09 0.06
C LYS A 275 -14.20 -19.55 0.13
N LEU A 276 -13.85 -18.58 -0.72
CA LEU A 276 -12.55 -17.92 -0.68
C LEU A 276 -12.52 -16.84 0.41
N GLN A 277 -11.48 -16.88 1.23
CA GLN A 277 -11.19 -15.81 2.19
C GLN A 277 -10.10 -14.92 1.60
N LEU A 278 -10.53 -13.83 0.96
CA LEU A 278 -9.63 -12.88 0.36
C LEU A 278 -9.21 -11.81 1.39
N PRO A 279 -7.91 -11.60 1.61
CA PRO A 279 -7.40 -10.65 2.61
C PRO A 279 -7.58 -9.17 2.25
N GLY A 280 -7.95 -8.85 1.00
CA GLY A 280 -7.95 -7.48 0.49
C GLY A 280 -6.57 -7.00 0.02
N GLY A 281 -6.53 -5.92 -0.76
CA GLY A 281 -5.31 -5.41 -1.37
C GLY A 281 -5.58 -4.34 -2.44
N ASP A 282 -4.63 -4.11 -3.34
CA ASP A 282 -4.77 -3.05 -4.36
C ASP A 282 -5.52 -3.56 -5.59
N ILE A 283 -5.11 -4.71 -6.14
CA ILE A 283 -5.65 -5.26 -7.38
C ILE A 283 -6.07 -6.71 -7.15
N LEU A 284 -7.33 -7.02 -7.43
CA LEU A 284 -7.82 -8.40 -7.55
C LEU A 284 -7.95 -8.76 -9.03
N ILE A 285 -7.36 -9.89 -9.42
CA ILE A 285 -7.39 -10.41 -10.79
C ILE A 285 -8.03 -11.79 -10.79
N HIS A 286 -9.09 -11.98 -11.60
CA HIS A 286 -9.70 -13.28 -11.86
C HIS A 286 -9.44 -13.70 -13.32
N ALA A 287 -8.74 -14.83 -13.51
CA ALA A 287 -8.28 -15.31 -14.82
C ALA A 287 -9.21 -16.36 -15.48
N GLY A 288 -10.52 -16.14 -15.39
CA GLY A 288 -11.54 -16.96 -16.06
C GLY A 288 -12.12 -18.08 -15.22
N ASP A 289 -13.22 -18.64 -15.72
CA ASP A 289 -14.06 -19.69 -15.10
C ASP A 289 -14.64 -19.26 -13.76
N CYS A 290 -15.27 -18.08 -13.76
CA CYS A 290 -15.99 -17.57 -12.60
C CYS A 290 -17.36 -18.26 -12.41
N THR A 291 -17.92 -18.80 -13.49
CA THR A 291 -19.19 -19.53 -13.53
C THR A 291 -18.97 -21.05 -13.67
N SER A 292 -19.98 -21.84 -13.31
CA SER A 292 -19.95 -23.30 -13.50
C SER A 292 -20.50 -23.70 -14.88
N ASN A 293 -21.59 -23.07 -15.30
CA ASN A 293 -22.32 -23.41 -16.52
C ASN A 293 -22.42 -22.24 -17.52
N GLY A 294 -21.92 -21.06 -17.15
CA GLY A 294 -21.95 -19.88 -18.02
C GLY A 294 -23.31 -19.25 -18.13
N GLU A 295 -24.16 -19.39 -17.11
CA GLU A 295 -25.47 -18.75 -17.05
C GLU A 295 -25.37 -17.30 -16.56
N LEU A 296 -26.33 -16.47 -16.96
CA LEU A 296 -26.36 -15.05 -16.58
C LEU A 296 -26.45 -14.88 -15.07
N ASP A 297 -27.29 -15.68 -14.41
CA ASP A 297 -27.55 -15.57 -12.98
C ASP A 297 -26.27 -15.90 -12.18
N GLU A 298 -25.55 -16.97 -12.56
CA GLU A 298 -24.24 -17.34 -11.99
C GLU A 298 -23.21 -16.21 -12.17
N ALA A 299 -23.18 -15.59 -13.36
CA ALA A 299 -22.25 -14.50 -13.62
C ALA A 299 -22.59 -13.26 -12.80
N LEU A 300 -23.87 -12.87 -12.69
CA LEU A 300 -24.27 -11.72 -11.89
C LEU A 300 -23.99 -11.92 -10.39
N GLU A 301 -24.24 -13.13 -9.87
CA GLU A 301 -23.90 -13.52 -8.51
C GLU A 301 -22.39 -13.38 -8.26
N PHE A 302 -21.57 -13.94 -9.15
CA PHE A 302 -20.12 -13.76 -9.07
C PHE A 302 -19.71 -12.29 -9.12
N LEU A 303 -20.24 -11.49 -10.04
CA LEU A 303 -19.87 -10.08 -10.15
C LEU A 303 -20.26 -9.26 -8.92
N ASP A 304 -21.40 -9.57 -8.29
CA ASP A 304 -21.82 -8.95 -7.03
C ASP A 304 -20.88 -9.33 -5.87
N TRP A 305 -20.52 -10.62 -5.75
CA TRP A 305 -19.51 -11.06 -4.80
C TRP A 305 -18.14 -10.40 -5.06
N TYR A 306 -17.71 -10.35 -6.32
CA TYR A 306 -16.40 -9.83 -6.71
C TYR A 306 -16.29 -8.34 -6.38
N LYS A 307 -17.34 -7.57 -6.64
CA LYS A 307 -17.47 -6.16 -6.25
C LYS A 307 -17.33 -5.98 -4.73
N ALA A 308 -17.91 -6.87 -3.93
CA ALA A 308 -17.94 -6.75 -2.48
C ALA A 308 -16.57 -6.99 -1.81
N GLN A 309 -15.59 -7.57 -2.50
CA GLN A 309 -14.25 -7.82 -1.95
C GLN A 309 -13.50 -6.54 -1.62
N ASN A 310 -12.58 -6.54 -0.67
CA ASN A 310 -11.87 -5.31 -0.24
C ASN A 310 -10.64 -5.00 -1.12
N TYR A 311 -10.87 -4.60 -2.37
CA TYR A 311 -9.80 -4.21 -3.31
C TYR A 311 -10.07 -2.86 -3.98
N ALA A 312 -9.02 -2.10 -4.29
CA ALA A 312 -9.15 -0.84 -5.04
C ALA A 312 -9.56 -1.08 -6.50
N TYR A 313 -8.94 -2.06 -7.15
CA TYR A 313 -9.18 -2.43 -8.55
C TYR A 313 -9.56 -3.90 -8.70
N ARG A 314 -10.43 -4.20 -9.67
CA ARG A 314 -10.89 -5.55 -9.99
C ARG A 314 -10.79 -5.75 -11.49
N ILE A 315 -10.01 -6.74 -11.91
CA ILE A 315 -9.88 -7.12 -13.31
C ILE A 315 -10.44 -8.52 -13.49
N LEU A 316 -11.22 -8.72 -14.54
CA LEU A 316 -11.81 -10.00 -14.91
C LEU A 316 -11.43 -10.32 -16.36
N VAL A 317 -10.94 -11.53 -16.57
CA VAL A 317 -10.94 -12.21 -17.87
C VAL A 317 -11.91 -13.38 -17.74
N ALA A 318 -12.74 -13.62 -18.75
CA ALA A 318 -13.63 -14.78 -18.78
C ALA A 318 -12.85 -16.06 -19.13
N GLY A 319 -13.41 -17.23 -18.81
CA GLY A 319 -12.87 -18.54 -19.18
C GLY A 319 -13.84 -19.35 -20.03
N ASN A 320 -13.54 -20.63 -20.20
CA ASN A 320 -14.30 -21.50 -21.08
C ASN A 320 -15.65 -21.97 -20.54
N HIS A 321 -15.86 -21.90 -19.22
CA HIS A 321 -17.16 -22.11 -18.61
C HIS A 321 -18.04 -20.84 -18.65
N ASP A 322 -17.46 -19.67 -18.92
CA ASP A 322 -18.13 -18.37 -18.87
C ASP A 322 -18.91 -18.02 -20.17
N PHE A 323 -19.75 -18.94 -20.66
CA PHE A 323 -20.46 -18.80 -21.95
C PHE A 323 -21.18 -17.47 -22.15
N ILE A 324 -21.84 -16.94 -21.11
CA ILE A 324 -22.58 -15.69 -21.19
C ILE A 324 -21.70 -14.51 -21.64
N PHE A 325 -20.41 -14.53 -21.30
CA PHE A 325 -19.45 -13.49 -21.70
C PHE A 325 -19.09 -13.56 -23.19
N GLU A 326 -19.15 -14.74 -23.83
CA GLU A 326 -18.97 -14.86 -25.29
C GLU A 326 -20.29 -14.60 -26.05
N LEU A 327 -21.42 -15.01 -25.47
CA LEU A 327 -22.73 -14.91 -26.11
C LEU A 327 -23.30 -13.48 -26.12
N ILE A 328 -23.14 -12.73 -25.03
CA ILE A 328 -23.67 -11.37 -24.89
C ILE A 328 -22.63 -10.41 -24.26
N PRO A 329 -21.46 -10.22 -24.91
CA PRO A 329 -20.33 -9.50 -24.35
C PRO A 329 -20.66 -8.04 -23.96
N GLU A 330 -21.55 -7.39 -24.71
CA GLU A 330 -21.97 -6.01 -24.46
C GLU A 330 -22.71 -5.86 -23.13
N LEU A 331 -23.62 -6.81 -22.83
CA LEU A 331 -24.33 -6.81 -21.54
C LEU A 331 -23.34 -7.08 -20.40
N MET A 332 -22.46 -8.06 -20.55
CA MET A 332 -21.51 -8.40 -19.51
C MET A 332 -20.51 -7.28 -19.22
N ASP A 333 -20.07 -6.55 -20.25
CA ASP A 333 -19.25 -5.34 -20.10
C ASP A 333 -20.01 -4.23 -19.34
N GLU A 334 -21.29 -3.99 -19.66
CA GLU A 334 -22.13 -3.05 -18.92
C GLU A 334 -22.32 -3.46 -17.45
N GLU A 335 -22.57 -4.74 -17.17
CA GLU A 335 -22.76 -5.27 -15.82
C GLU A 335 -21.47 -5.20 -14.98
N CYS A 336 -20.31 -5.43 -15.61
CA CYS A 336 -18.99 -5.23 -14.98
C CYS A 336 -18.76 -3.75 -14.66
N LYS A 337 -19.02 -2.83 -15.61
CA LYS A 337 -18.86 -1.38 -15.41
C LYS A 337 -19.75 -0.84 -14.29
N LYS A 338 -21.01 -1.28 -14.20
CA LYS A 338 -21.93 -0.93 -13.09
C LYS A 338 -21.38 -1.34 -11.72
N ARG A 339 -20.45 -2.29 -11.69
CA ARG A 339 -19.82 -2.84 -10.50
C ARG A 339 -18.36 -2.42 -10.31
N ASN A 340 -17.86 -1.50 -11.15
CA ASN A 340 -16.47 -1.06 -11.15
C ASN A 340 -15.47 -2.22 -11.34
N ILE A 341 -15.82 -3.14 -12.24
CA ILE A 341 -14.97 -4.28 -12.65
C ILE A 341 -14.49 -4.00 -14.07
N ILE A 342 -13.19 -4.14 -14.29
CA ILE A 342 -12.55 -3.99 -15.60
C ILE A 342 -12.58 -5.36 -16.28
N LEU A 343 -13.51 -5.54 -17.21
CA LEU A 343 -13.57 -6.74 -18.05
C LEU A 343 -12.57 -6.61 -19.21
N LEU A 344 -11.65 -7.57 -19.34
CA LEU A 344 -10.70 -7.64 -20.44
C LEU A 344 -11.07 -8.78 -21.39
N ASN A 345 -11.24 -8.45 -22.66
CA ASN A 345 -11.53 -9.38 -23.75
C ASN A 345 -10.80 -8.92 -25.01
N ASP A 346 -9.61 -9.48 -25.24
CA ASP A 346 -8.63 -9.01 -26.22
C ASP A 346 -8.32 -7.51 -26.10
N SER A 347 -8.31 -7.02 -24.86
CA SER A 347 -8.20 -5.60 -24.55
C SER A 347 -7.23 -5.37 -23.38
N GLY A 348 -6.91 -4.11 -23.11
CA GLY A 348 -6.02 -3.75 -22.02
C GLY A 348 -6.41 -2.48 -21.29
N CYS A 349 -5.84 -2.29 -20.11
CA CYS A 349 -6.02 -1.14 -19.25
C CYS A 349 -4.68 -0.70 -18.66
N GLU A 350 -4.67 0.45 -18.00
CA GLU A 350 -3.52 0.96 -17.26
C GLU A 350 -3.95 1.31 -15.84
N ILE A 351 -3.30 0.73 -14.84
CA ILE A 351 -3.59 0.93 -13.41
C ILE A 351 -2.27 1.27 -12.73
N GLU A 352 -2.19 2.42 -12.05
CA GLU A 352 -0.96 2.87 -11.37
C GLU A 352 0.29 2.81 -12.26
N GLY A 353 0.14 3.14 -13.55
CA GLY A 353 1.22 3.10 -14.56
C GLY A 353 1.58 1.69 -15.08
N ILE A 354 0.87 0.65 -14.64
CA ILE A 354 1.05 -0.74 -15.07
C ILE A 354 0.18 -1.02 -16.27
N LYS A 355 0.78 -1.47 -17.37
CA LYS A 355 0.05 -1.86 -18.58
C LYS A 355 -0.37 -3.31 -18.52
N ILE A 356 -1.67 -3.52 -18.46
CA ILE A 356 -2.31 -4.82 -18.29
C ILE A 356 -3.08 -5.15 -19.55
N TRP A 357 -2.96 -6.39 -20.04
CA TRP A 357 -3.72 -6.87 -21.19
C TRP A 357 -4.29 -8.25 -20.90
N GLY A 358 -5.51 -8.52 -21.35
CA GLY A 358 -6.22 -9.76 -21.05
C GLY A 358 -7.00 -10.36 -22.22
N SER A 359 -7.09 -11.69 -22.28
CA SER A 359 -7.91 -12.41 -23.26
C SER A 359 -8.45 -13.73 -22.72
N PRO A 360 -9.75 -14.02 -22.93
CA PRO A 360 -10.38 -15.27 -22.51
C PRO A 360 -10.07 -16.45 -23.46
N VAL A 361 -9.44 -16.16 -24.60
CA VAL A 361 -9.23 -17.14 -25.67
C VAL A 361 -8.36 -18.30 -25.22
N GLN A 362 -8.70 -19.50 -25.68
CA GLN A 362 -7.92 -20.70 -25.42
C GLN A 362 -7.86 -21.64 -26.63
N PRO A 363 -6.87 -22.54 -26.69
CA PRO A 363 -6.84 -23.60 -27.69
C PRO A 363 -8.07 -24.49 -27.58
N TRP A 364 -8.63 -24.85 -28.73
CA TRP A 364 -9.82 -25.69 -28.80
C TRP A 364 -9.72 -26.95 -27.94
N PHE A 365 -10.57 -27.03 -26.93
CA PHE A 365 -10.81 -28.21 -26.12
C PHE A 365 -12.27 -28.21 -25.66
N CYS A 366 -12.95 -29.35 -25.85
CA CYS A 366 -14.41 -29.46 -25.72
C CYS A 366 -15.16 -28.44 -26.63
N ASP A 367 -16.49 -28.46 -26.64
CA ASP A 367 -17.31 -27.46 -27.33
C ASP A 367 -17.65 -26.31 -26.36
N TRP A 368 -16.62 -25.74 -25.73
CA TRP A 368 -16.72 -24.70 -24.71
C TRP A 368 -16.48 -23.28 -25.25
N ALA A 369 -16.75 -22.27 -24.41
CA ALA A 369 -16.62 -20.86 -24.77
C ALA A 369 -15.17 -20.47 -25.09
N PHE A 370 -15.01 -19.45 -25.93
CA PHE A 370 -13.73 -18.82 -26.30
C PHE A 370 -12.68 -19.74 -26.93
N ASN A 371 -13.11 -20.91 -27.42
CA ASN A 371 -12.26 -21.85 -28.13
C ASN A 371 -11.83 -21.31 -29.50
N ARG A 372 -10.54 -21.40 -29.81
CA ARG A 372 -9.98 -21.10 -31.13
C ARG A 372 -9.07 -22.23 -31.59
N GLN A 373 -9.03 -22.46 -32.90
CA GLN A 373 -8.16 -23.50 -33.45
C GLN A 373 -6.68 -23.10 -33.27
N ARG A 374 -5.83 -24.06 -32.90
CA ARG A 374 -4.38 -23.82 -32.82
C ARG A 374 -3.82 -23.36 -34.18
N GLY A 375 -2.74 -22.59 -34.15
CA GLY A 375 -2.14 -22.00 -35.34
C GLY A 375 -2.77 -20.66 -35.71
N SER A 376 -3.07 -20.45 -37.00
CA SER A 376 -3.37 -19.11 -37.52
C SER A 376 -4.65 -18.47 -36.97
N ASP A 377 -5.58 -19.26 -36.45
CA ASP A 377 -6.82 -18.75 -35.87
C ASP A 377 -6.56 -18.10 -34.50
N ILE A 378 -6.04 -18.88 -33.54
CA ILE A 378 -5.70 -18.37 -32.20
C ILE A 378 -4.59 -17.31 -32.24
N LYS A 379 -3.63 -17.41 -33.16
CA LYS A 379 -2.50 -16.46 -33.27
C LYS A 379 -2.95 -15.02 -33.53
N LYS A 380 -4.12 -14.80 -34.14
CA LYS A 380 -4.66 -13.45 -34.37
C LYS A 380 -4.91 -12.72 -33.06
N HIS A 381 -5.37 -13.42 -32.03
CA HIS A 381 -5.63 -12.87 -30.71
C HIS A 381 -4.31 -12.48 -30.02
N TRP A 382 -3.31 -13.35 -30.06
CA TRP A 382 -1.99 -13.07 -29.49
C TRP A 382 -1.25 -11.93 -30.21
N ASN A 383 -1.53 -11.71 -31.49
CA ASN A 383 -0.97 -10.58 -32.22
C ASN A 383 -1.48 -9.22 -31.71
N LEU A 384 -2.64 -9.17 -31.05
CA LEU A 384 -3.21 -7.95 -30.46
C LEU A 384 -2.44 -7.47 -29.23
N ILE A 385 -1.72 -8.36 -28.53
CA ILE A 385 -1.00 -8.01 -27.29
C ILE A 385 0.07 -6.93 -27.59
N PRO A 386 -0.03 -5.74 -26.97
CA PRO A 386 0.95 -4.68 -27.11
C PRO A 386 2.33 -5.08 -26.60
N LYS A 387 3.40 -4.62 -27.26
CA LYS A 387 4.79 -4.97 -26.90
C LYS A 387 5.21 -4.51 -25.50
N ASN A 388 4.58 -3.46 -25.00
CA ASN A 388 4.85 -2.84 -23.69
C ASN A 388 3.89 -3.33 -22.58
N THR A 389 3.13 -4.40 -22.83
CA THR A 389 2.36 -5.07 -21.78
C THR A 389 3.30 -5.57 -20.69
N GLU A 390 2.98 -5.27 -19.43
CA GLU A 390 3.73 -5.68 -18.26
C GLU A 390 3.05 -6.85 -17.54
N ILE A 391 1.72 -6.80 -17.38
CA ILE A 391 0.93 -7.92 -16.86
C ILE A 391 0.06 -8.48 -17.99
N LEU A 392 0.15 -9.79 -18.22
CA LEU A 392 -0.72 -10.52 -19.13
C LEU A 392 -1.68 -11.40 -18.32
N ILE A 393 -2.95 -11.42 -18.71
CA ILE A 393 -3.96 -12.31 -18.13
C ILE A 393 -4.57 -13.15 -19.26
N THR A 394 -4.48 -14.47 -19.16
CA THR A 394 -5.20 -15.37 -20.08
C THR A 394 -5.91 -16.44 -19.30
N HIS A 395 -6.96 -17.04 -19.84
CA HIS A 395 -7.58 -18.15 -19.13
C HIS A 395 -6.68 -19.38 -19.11
N GLY A 396 -6.22 -19.84 -20.28
CA GLY A 396 -5.32 -20.99 -20.40
C GLY A 396 -3.83 -20.66 -20.25
N PRO A 397 -2.98 -21.66 -19.91
CA PRO A 397 -1.54 -21.51 -19.79
C PRO A 397 -0.82 -21.41 -21.16
N PRO A 398 0.39 -20.81 -21.21
CA PRO A 398 1.27 -20.94 -22.36
C PRO A 398 1.95 -22.31 -22.36
N TYR A 399 2.38 -22.78 -23.54
CA TYR A 399 3.03 -24.09 -23.65
C TYR A 399 4.28 -24.19 -22.76
N LYS A 400 4.43 -25.34 -22.09
CA LYS A 400 5.52 -25.69 -21.16
C LYS A 400 5.55 -24.98 -19.82
N VAL A 401 4.53 -24.19 -19.48
CA VAL A 401 4.47 -23.48 -18.19
C VAL A 401 3.21 -23.88 -17.44
N GLN A 402 3.37 -24.71 -16.41
CA GLN A 402 2.27 -25.18 -15.55
C GLN A 402 1.07 -25.74 -16.35
N ASP A 403 1.35 -26.41 -17.47
CA ASP A 403 0.39 -26.86 -18.47
C ASP A 403 0.31 -28.39 -18.60
N GLU A 404 0.79 -29.10 -17.60
CA GLU A 404 0.86 -30.56 -17.59
C GLU A 404 -0.42 -31.17 -17.01
N VAL A 405 -1.07 -32.03 -17.78
CA VAL A 405 -2.25 -32.82 -17.37
C VAL A 405 -1.93 -34.30 -17.39
N LYS A 406 -2.44 -35.05 -16.42
CA LYS A 406 -2.30 -36.52 -16.40
C LYS A 406 -3.35 -37.15 -17.30
N SER A 407 -2.92 -37.84 -18.35
CA SER A 407 -3.84 -38.63 -19.17
C SER A 407 -4.24 -39.92 -18.45
N LYS A 408 -5.35 -40.54 -18.90
CA LYS A 408 -5.85 -41.84 -18.39
C LYS A 408 -4.84 -42.98 -18.55
N ASP A 409 -3.87 -42.84 -19.44
CA ASP A 409 -2.84 -43.84 -19.73
C ASP A 409 -1.50 -43.56 -18.98
N GLU A 410 -1.54 -42.76 -17.90
CA GLU A 410 -0.39 -42.33 -17.08
C GLU A 410 0.67 -41.46 -17.81
N PHE A 411 0.47 -41.13 -19.08
CA PHE A 411 1.31 -40.15 -19.77
C PHE A 411 0.91 -38.72 -19.41
N THR A 412 1.90 -37.89 -19.08
CA THR A 412 1.70 -36.44 -18.93
C THR A 412 1.61 -35.79 -20.31
N ALA A 413 0.49 -35.14 -20.61
CA ALA A 413 0.33 -34.33 -21.82
C ALA A 413 0.51 -32.84 -21.47
N ARG A 414 1.01 -32.06 -22.42
CA ARG A 414 1.13 -30.60 -22.30
C ARG A 414 0.06 -29.94 -23.15
N VAL A 415 -0.77 -29.10 -22.54
CA VAL A 415 -1.95 -28.52 -23.19
C VAL A 415 -1.86 -27.02 -23.39
N GLY A 416 -0.78 -26.37 -22.93
CA GLY A 416 -0.62 -24.93 -23.09
C GLY A 416 -0.47 -24.50 -24.55
N CYS A 417 -0.70 -23.22 -24.84
CA CYS A 417 -0.66 -22.69 -26.20
C CYS A 417 0.77 -22.35 -26.65
N GLU A 418 1.24 -22.93 -27.76
CA GLU A 418 2.58 -22.66 -28.32
C GLU A 418 2.68 -21.24 -28.86
N ASP A 419 1.68 -20.78 -29.62
CA ASP A 419 1.66 -19.42 -30.18
C ASP A 419 1.63 -18.34 -29.08
N LEU A 420 0.99 -18.64 -27.93
CA LEU A 420 0.99 -17.74 -26.77
C LEU A 420 2.39 -17.64 -26.14
N TYR A 421 3.05 -18.79 -25.95
CA TYR A 421 4.43 -18.82 -25.45
C TYR A 421 5.38 -18.03 -26.37
N GLU A 422 5.30 -18.26 -27.69
CA GLU A 422 6.09 -17.52 -28.68
C GLU A 422 5.88 -16.01 -28.56
N LYS A 423 4.63 -15.58 -28.34
CA LYS A 423 4.30 -14.17 -28.20
C LYS A 423 4.84 -13.57 -26.90
N ILE A 424 4.73 -14.29 -25.78
CA ILE A 424 5.24 -13.82 -24.47
C ILE A 424 6.74 -13.55 -24.54
N VAL A 425 7.51 -14.47 -25.14
CA VAL A 425 8.97 -14.32 -25.31
C VAL A 425 9.33 -13.04 -26.08
N GLN A 426 8.46 -12.55 -26.96
CA GLN A 426 8.67 -11.34 -27.78
C GLN A 426 8.23 -10.02 -27.11
N THR A 427 7.76 -10.06 -25.86
CA THR A 427 7.17 -8.90 -25.16
C THR A 427 7.86 -8.60 -23.83
N LYS A 428 7.47 -7.49 -23.18
CA LYS A 428 7.99 -7.05 -21.86
C LYS A 428 7.20 -7.59 -20.66
N ILE A 429 6.37 -8.62 -20.85
CA ILE A 429 5.51 -9.19 -19.80
C ILE A 429 6.32 -9.68 -18.60
N LYS A 430 6.19 -9.07 -17.43
CA LYS A 430 6.89 -9.49 -16.22
C LYS A 430 6.08 -10.48 -15.40
N LEU A 431 4.75 -10.38 -15.48
CA LEU A 431 3.81 -11.24 -14.77
C LEU A 431 2.77 -11.77 -15.75
N HIS A 432 2.60 -13.09 -15.81
CA HIS A 432 1.52 -13.73 -16.57
C HIS A 432 0.65 -14.55 -15.63
N ILE A 433 -0.63 -14.19 -15.53
CA ILE A 433 -1.61 -14.83 -14.66
C ILE A 433 -2.59 -15.62 -15.54
N PHE A 434 -2.84 -16.86 -15.17
CA PHE A 434 -3.75 -17.78 -15.85
C PHE A 434 -4.32 -18.83 -14.91
N GLY A 435 -5.16 -19.73 -15.42
CA GLY A 435 -5.77 -20.82 -14.68
C GLY A 435 -5.94 -22.07 -15.56
N HIS A 436 -7.16 -22.61 -15.62
CA HIS A 436 -7.63 -23.70 -16.49
C HIS A 436 -7.06 -25.09 -16.18
N VAL A 437 -5.74 -25.20 -16.02
CA VAL A 437 -5.05 -26.47 -15.69
C VAL A 437 -4.91 -26.57 -14.18
N HIS A 438 -5.92 -27.10 -13.50
CA HIS A 438 -6.01 -27.12 -12.03
C HIS A 438 -4.83 -27.85 -11.38
N GLU A 439 -4.27 -28.89 -12.02
CA GLU A 439 -3.10 -29.62 -11.53
C GLU A 439 -1.84 -28.77 -11.48
N GLY A 440 -1.77 -27.74 -12.32
CA GLY A 440 -0.65 -26.83 -12.43
C GLY A 440 -0.75 -25.62 -11.50
N ALA A 441 -1.70 -25.54 -10.58
CA ALA A 441 -1.85 -24.39 -9.69
C ALA A 441 -0.56 -24.11 -8.90
N GLY A 442 -0.19 -22.84 -8.77
CA GLY A 442 1.07 -22.40 -8.20
C GLY A 442 1.75 -21.35 -9.07
N TYR A 443 3.06 -21.15 -8.86
CA TYR A 443 3.84 -20.22 -9.66
C TYR A 443 5.19 -20.79 -10.07
N VAL A 444 5.74 -20.24 -11.15
CA VAL A 444 7.12 -20.48 -11.57
C VAL A 444 7.77 -19.19 -12.06
N ALA A 445 9.02 -18.97 -11.66
CA ALA A 445 9.86 -17.92 -12.22
C ALA A 445 10.70 -18.50 -13.37
N LEU A 446 10.56 -17.93 -14.56
CA LEU A 446 11.27 -18.38 -15.77
C LEU A 446 11.68 -17.16 -16.60
N ASP A 447 12.96 -17.09 -17.00
CA ASP A 447 13.53 -16.04 -17.85
C ASP A 447 13.24 -14.61 -17.36
N GLY A 448 13.28 -14.39 -16.04
CA GLY A 448 13.03 -13.08 -15.42
C GLY A 448 11.56 -12.67 -15.40
N ARG A 449 10.63 -13.63 -15.59
CA ARG A 449 9.18 -13.44 -15.54
C ARG A 449 8.57 -14.36 -14.50
N ILE A 450 7.44 -13.96 -13.94
CA ILE A 450 6.64 -14.79 -13.04
C ILE A 450 5.40 -15.25 -13.79
N PHE A 451 5.17 -16.56 -13.76
CA PHE A 451 3.97 -17.19 -14.28
C PHE A 451 3.16 -17.72 -13.11
N VAL A 452 1.89 -17.33 -13.01
CA VAL A 452 0.99 -17.66 -11.92
C VAL A 452 -0.19 -18.43 -12.49
N ASN A 453 -0.30 -19.70 -12.13
CA ASN A 453 -1.52 -20.48 -12.32
C ASN A 453 -2.35 -20.31 -11.05
N ALA A 454 -3.35 -19.44 -11.13
CA ALA A 454 -4.19 -18.99 -10.04
C ALA A 454 -5.43 -19.86 -9.79
N SER A 455 -5.48 -21.09 -10.33
CA SER A 455 -6.63 -21.99 -10.15
C SER A 455 -6.94 -22.16 -8.65
N SER A 456 -8.11 -21.68 -8.21
CA SER A 456 -8.54 -21.71 -6.81
C SER A 456 -9.01 -23.11 -6.37
N LEU A 457 -9.32 -23.96 -7.34
CA LEU A 457 -9.76 -25.33 -7.13
C LEU A 457 -8.69 -26.35 -7.57
N ASP A 458 -8.70 -27.53 -6.98
CA ASP A 458 -7.95 -28.68 -7.46
C ASP A 458 -8.69 -29.41 -8.60
N SER A 459 -8.08 -30.44 -9.19
CA SER A 459 -8.69 -31.22 -10.28
C SER A 459 -9.92 -32.03 -9.85
N MET A 460 -10.23 -32.07 -8.55
CA MET A 460 -11.44 -32.66 -7.98
C MET A 460 -12.46 -31.58 -7.56
N TYR A 461 -12.27 -30.33 -8.00
CA TYR A 461 -13.11 -29.17 -7.67
C TYR A 461 -13.19 -28.86 -6.17
N LYS A 462 -12.14 -29.21 -5.41
CA LYS A 462 -12.02 -28.86 -4.00
C LYS A 462 -11.19 -27.59 -3.83
N HIS A 463 -11.53 -26.81 -2.81
CA HIS A 463 -10.82 -25.56 -2.51
C HIS A 463 -9.38 -25.81 -2.11
N ARG A 464 -8.52 -24.93 -2.60
CA ARG A 464 -7.16 -24.75 -2.11
C ARG A 464 -7.15 -23.75 -0.95
N ASP A 465 -6.18 -23.89 -0.06
CA ASP A 465 -5.95 -23.00 1.07
C ASP A 465 -4.46 -22.63 1.16
N PRO A 466 -4.09 -21.37 0.84
CA PRO A 466 -4.96 -20.30 0.35
C PRO A 466 -5.48 -20.61 -1.07
N GLY A 467 -6.70 -20.15 -1.37
CA GLY A 467 -7.31 -20.27 -2.71
C GLY A 467 -6.93 -19.14 -3.67
N TYR A 468 -5.89 -18.38 -3.35
CA TYR A 468 -5.38 -17.23 -4.11
C TYR A 468 -3.85 -17.21 -4.04
N ILE A 469 -3.21 -16.57 -5.01
CA ILE A 469 -1.76 -16.32 -5.00
C ILE A 469 -1.53 -14.82 -4.88
N ARG A 470 -0.76 -14.41 -3.86
CA ARG A 470 -0.42 -13.01 -3.63
C ARG A 470 0.89 -12.65 -4.29
N VAL A 471 0.86 -11.63 -5.13
CA VAL A 471 2.01 -11.03 -5.78
C VAL A 471 2.16 -9.60 -5.28
N VAL A 472 3.38 -9.19 -4.98
CA VAL A 472 3.71 -7.80 -4.66
C VAL A 472 4.61 -7.23 -5.74
N LYS A 473 4.19 -6.08 -6.28
CA LYS A 473 4.97 -5.32 -7.25
C LYS A 473 5.73 -4.19 -6.56
N LYS A 474 7.05 -4.29 -6.50
CA LYS A 474 7.95 -3.24 -5.99
C LYS A 474 8.73 -2.63 -7.15
N GLU A 475 8.66 -1.33 -7.32
CA GLU A 475 9.35 -0.58 -8.40
C GLU A 475 9.17 -1.19 -9.80
N HIS A 476 10.10 -2.01 -10.25
CA HIS A 476 10.10 -2.66 -11.56
C HIS A 476 9.96 -4.19 -11.50
N ASP A 477 9.88 -4.81 -10.32
CA ASP A 477 9.85 -6.25 -10.17
C ASP A 477 8.60 -6.76 -9.46
N TYR A 478 8.32 -8.04 -9.67
CA TYR A 478 7.22 -8.77 -9.07
C TYR A 478 7.80 -9.87 -8.18
N SER A 479 7.14 -10.15 -7.06
CA SER A 479 7.51 -11.20 -6.13
C SER A 479 6.26 -11.87 -5.57
N VAL A 480 6.27 -13.20 -5.44
CA VAL A 480 5.16 -13.95 -4.85
C VAL A 480 5.37 -14.07 -3.33
N LEU A 481 4.38 -13.69 -2.53
CA LEU A 481 4.44 -13.74 -1.07
C LEU A 481 3.81 -14.99 -0.46
N THR A 482 2.79 -15.56 -1.12
CA THR A 482 2.11 -16.77 -0.67
C THR A 482 1.90 -17.71 -1.86
N ALA A 483 2.26 -18.98 -1.67
CA ALA A 483 2.07 -20.05 -2.63
C ALA A 483 1.68 -21.34 -1.92
#